data_AF-A0A3L0YG40-F1
#
_entry.id   AF-A0A3L0YG40-F1
#
_cell.length_a   1.000
_cell.length_b   1.000
_cell.length_c   1.000
_cell.angle_alpha   90.00
_cell.angle_beta   90.00
_cell.angle_gamma   90.00
#
_symmetry.space_group_name_H-M   'P 1'
#
loop_
_entity.id
_entity.type
_entity.pdbx_description
1 polymer ?
#
loop_
_entity_poly.entity_id
_entity_poly.type
_entity_poly.pdbx_seq_one_letter_code
_entity_poly.pdbx_strand_id
1 'polypeptide(L)'
;MTNEQREQVITLRRTHSLSEVASLAGLSLGTVKAIVSRSGLFTDNPRHRAMFTLPPIKPNGETLPAVPELPPQEVVTGDKEIDALLWLRQVIGTGDPVRIAQAKEAAERITTPPGELEQRYGKWLVAKAGHMLAGLGSIGFANLDGLAERAITRRANEAEAIGRFGDALWDDTQAEAFCQEVLRGLEQDSWQLPPEQVAERFKAVPELMPHTLSDCLHELEYWNELYRLRHSCDTQGYYENSIEAHARDWFVFGLLAELRPRNREEARAALRYLMGSERDDAPEAERILDNLIG
;
A
#
# COMPACT_ATOMS: atom_id res chain seq x y z
N MET A 1 -32.07 -25.04 22.85
CA MET A 1 -31.77 -24.36 21.56
C MET A 1 -31.16 -25.39 20.64
N THR A 2 -31.75 -25.59 19.46
CA THR A 2 -31.35 -26.66 18.52
C THR A 2 -30.12 -26.27 17.70
N ASN A 3 -29.45 -27.24 17.09
CA ASN A 3 -28.33 -26.96 16.17
C ASN A 3 -28.81 -26.20 14.91
N GLU A 4 -29.98 -26.56 14.38
CA GLU A 4 -30.62 -25.87 13.24
C GLU A 4 -30.84 -24.38 13.52
N GLN A 5 -31.30 -24.01 14.73
CA GLN A 5 -31.45 -22.60 15.11
C GLN A 5 -30.12 -21.84 15.17
N ARG A 6 -29.02 -22.51 15.57
CA ARG A 6 -27.68 -21.89 15.55
C ARG A 6 -27.22 -21.66 14.12
N GLU A 7 -27.37 -22.66 13.27
CA GLU A 7 -27.01 -22.56 11.84
C GLU A 7 -27.83 -21.49 11.14
N GLN A 8 -29.13 -21.40 11.41
CA GLN A 8 -29.98 -20.34 10.87
C GLN A 8 -29.47 -18.94 11.27
N VAL A 9 -29.12 -18.74 12.55
CA VAL A 9 -28.56 -17.46 13.03
C VAL A 9 -27.23 -17.13 12.35
N ILE A 10 -26.35 -18.12 12.20
CA ILE A 10 -25.04 -17.93 11.53
C ILE A 10 -25.24 -17.56 10.05
N THR A 11 -26.13 -18.26 9.34
CA THR A 11 -26.45 -18.00 7.95
C THR A 11 -27.05 -16.61 7.76
N LEU A 12 -28.04 -16.25 8.56
CA LEU A 12 -28.67 -14.91 8.50
C LEU A 12 -27.66 -13.80 8.81
N ARG A 13 -26.76 -14.00 9.77
CA ARG A 13 -25.78 -12.99 10.17
C ARG A 13 -24.81 -12.62 9.05
N ARG A 14 -24.56 -13.51 8.07
CA ARG A 14 -23.69 -13.21 6.92
C ARG A 14 -24.23 -12.05 6.07
N THR A 15 -25.55 -11.89 6.01
CA THR A 15 -26.20 -10.87 5.16
C THR A 15 -26.94 -9.80 5.95
N HIS A 16 -27.36 -10.10 7.18
CA HIS A 16 -28.20 -9.21 7.99
C HIS A 16 -27.47 -8.68 9.24
N SER A 17 -27.92 -7.53 9.73
CA SER A 17 -27.52 -6.97 11.02
C SER A 17 -28.01 -7.82 12.20
N LEU A 18 -27.39 -7.69 13.36
CA LEU A 18 -27.79 -8.46 14.56
C LEU A 18 -29.26 -8.24 14.96
N SER A 19 -29.81 -7.04 14.74
CA SER A 19 -31.21 -6.69 14.97
C SER A 19 -32.16 -7.39 14.00
N GLU A 20 -31.80 -7.40 12.71
CA GLU A 20 -32.58 -8.08 11.68
C GLU A 20 -32.55 -9.60 11.88
N VAL A 21 -31.39 -10.18 12.20
CA VAL A 21 -31.26 -11.60 12.53
C VAL A 21 -32.15 -11.95 13.73
N ALA A 22 -32.19 -11.12 14.77
CA ALA A 22 -33.05 -11.32 15.93
C ALA A 22 -34.53 -11.31 15.54
N SER A 23 -34.94 -10.37 14.69
CA SER A 23 -36.31 -10.29 14.16
C SER A 23 -36.68 -11.50 13.30
N LEU A 24 -35.82 -11.87 12.34
CA LEU A 24 -36.06 -12.96 11.39
C LEU A 24 -36.01 -14.35 12.05
N ALA A 25 -35.12 -14.55 13.02
CA ALA A 25 -35.01 -15.81 13.76
C ALA A 25 -36.02 -15.92 14.91
N GLY A 26 -36.76 -14.85 15.24
CA GLY A 26 -37.66 -14.81 16.39
C GLY A 26 -36.94 -14.97 17.74
N LEU A 27 -35.69 -14.50 17.83
CA LEU A 27 -34.85 -14.62 19.01
C LEU A 27 -34.58 -13.26 19.65
N SER A 28 -34.25 -13.24 20.94
CA SER A 28 -33.76 -12.01 21.56
C SER A 28 -32.38 -11.63 21.00
N LEU A 29 -32.12 -10.32 20.91
CA LEU A 29 -30.83 -9.81 20.47
C LEU A 29 -29.66 -10.35 21.31
N GLY A 30 -29.88 -10.53 22.62
CA GLY A 30 -28.87 -11.13 23.52
C GLY A 30 -28.52 -12.57 23.16
N THR A 31 -29.53 -13.39 22.81
CA THR A 31 -29.31 -14.77 22.37
C THR A 31 -28.56 -14.82 21.06
N VAL A 32 -28.94 -13.98 20.07
CA VAL A 32 -28.22 -13.89 18.78
C VAL A 32 -26.77 -13.50 18.98
N LYS A 33 -26.49 -12.46 19.78
CA LYS A 33 -25.11 -12.05 20.12
C LYS A 33 -24.31 -13.20 20.74
N ALA A 34 -24.91 -13.96 21.66
CA ALA A 34 -24.25 -15.08 22.31
C ALA A 34 -23.99 -16.27 21.36
N ILE A 35 -24.79 -16.45 20.31
CA ILE A 35 -24.56 -17.47 19.26
C ILE A 35 -23.43 -17.03 18.35
N VAL A 36 -23.51 -15.82 17.82
CA VAL A 36 -22.52 -15.22 16.93
C VAL A 36 -21.15 -15.14 17.60
N SER A 37 -21.08 -14.75 18.87
CA SER A 37 -19.82 -14.70 19.62
C SER A 37 -19.22 -16.09 19.84
N ARG A 38 -20.05 -17.10 20.15
CA ARG A 38 -19.56 -18.47 20.40
C ARG A 38 -19.19 -19.24 19.14
N SER A 39 -19.63 -18.81 17.96
CA SER A 39 -19.25 -19.47 16.71
C SER A 39 -17.81 -19.18 16.30
N GLY A 40 -17.22 -18.05 16.74
CA GLY A 40 -15.89 -17.60 16.31
C GLY A 40 -15.81 -17.17 14.84
N LEU A 41 -16.89 -17.31 14.07
CA LEU A 41 -16.94 -17.00 12.64
C LEU A 41 -17.04 -15.50 12.34
N PHE A 42 -17.31 -14.69 13.37
CA PHE A 42 -17.42 -13.23 13.29
C PHE A 42 -16.43 -12.55 14.23
N THR A 43 -15.39 -13.27 14.62
CA THR A 43 -14.19 -12.73 15.28
C THR A 43 -13.03 -12.79 14.32
N ASP A 44 -12.05 -11.94 14.55
CA ASP A 44 -10.86 -11.83 13.70
C ASP A 44 -10.17 -13.17 13.54
N ASN A 45 -9.75 -13.51 12.32
CA ASN A 45 -9.08 -14.78 12.04
C ASN A 45 -7.60 -14.69 12.44
N PRO A 46 -7.17 -15.39 13.51
CA PRO A 46 -5.79 -15.29 13.99
C PRO A 46 -4.78 -15.91 13.01
N ARG A 47 -5.17 -16.91 12.22
CA ARG A 47 -4.28 -17.54 11.23
C ARG A 47 -4.04 -16.62 10.05
N HIS A 48 -5.11 -15.98 9.56
CA HIS A 48 -5.04 -14.93 8.54
C HIS A 48 -4.13 -13.79 9.01
N ARG A 49 -4.37 -13.22 10.20
CA ARG A 49 -3.53 -12.13 10.71
C ARG A 49 -2.06 -12.51 10.84
N ALA A 50 -1.77 -13.73 11.31
CA ALA A 50 -0.40 -14.20 11.40
C ALA A 50 0.27 -14.33 10.03
N MET A 51 -0.47 -14.75 8.99
CA MET A 51 0.01 -14.83 7.61
C MET A 51 0.33 -13.44 7.02
N PHE A 52 -0.58 -12.49 7.21
CA PHE A 52 -0.48 -11.13 6.65
C PHE A 52 0.09 -10.15 7.68
N THR A 53 1.25 -10.48 8.25
CA THR A 53 1.99 -9.59 9.15
C THR A 53 3.44 -9.54 8.71
N LEU A 54 3.96 -8.33 8.53
CA LEU A 54 5.37 -8.14 8.19
C LEU A 54 6.29 -8.67 9.31
N PRO A 55 7.47 -9.20 8.98
CA PRO A 55 8.46 -9.58 9.98
C PRO A 55 8.74 -8.42 10.95
N PRO A 56 8.94 -8.70 12.24
CA PRO A 56 9.33 -7.68 13.19
C PRO A 56 10.72 -7.12 12.82
N ILE A 57 10.95 -5.85 13.11
CA ILE A 57 12.27 -5.24 12.95
C ILE A 57 13.26 -6.00 13.85
N LYS A 58 14.30 -6.57 13.25
CA LYS A 58 15.36 -7.26 13.98
C LYS A 58 16.26 -6.20 14.62
N PRO A 59 16.55 -6.25 15.92
CA PRO A 59 17.40 -5.27 16.60
C PRO A 59 18.90 -5.40 16.27
N ASN A 60 19.26 -6.02 15.14
CA ASN A 60 20.65 -6.16 14.74
C ASN A 60 21.08 -4.91 13.97
N GLY A 61 22.09 -4.23 14.50
CA GLY A 61 22.60 -2.93 14.06
C GLY A 61 23.32 -2.97 12.73
N GLU A 62 22.61 -3.33 11.66
CA GLU A 62 22.99 -2.95 10.32
C GLU A 62 22.70 -1.45 10.20
N THR A 63 23.68 -0.67 10.67
CA THR A 63 23.83 0.73 10.26
C THR A 63 23.67 0.78 8.75
N LEU A 64 22.77 1.65 8.29
CA LEU A 64 22.67 2.05 6.88
C LEU A 64 24.08 2.13 6.30
N PRO A 65 24.31 1.62 5.08
CA PRO A 65 25.64 1.56 4.48
C PRO A 65 26.31 2.94 4.55
N ALA A 66 27.64 2.90 4.65
CA ALA A 66 28.52 4.05 4.78
C ALA A 66 27.99 5.28 4.03
N VAL A 67 28.02 6.43 4.72
CA VAL A 67 27.61 7.74 4.19
C VAL A 67 27.94 7.79 2.68
N PRO A 68 26.95 7.83 1.77
CA PRO A 68 27.17 7.69 0.34
C PRO A 68 28.27 8.64 -0.12
N GLU A 69 29.10 8.35 -1.10
CA GLU A 69 30.05 9.38 -1.55
C GLU A 69 29.29 10.60 -2.12
N LEU A 70 29.86 11.80 -1.94
CA LEU A 70 29.24 12.99 -2.54
C LEU A 70 29.23 12.81 -4.07
N PRO A 71 28.11 13.09 -4.74
CA PRO A 71 28.07 13.02 -6.19
C PRO A 71 29.10 14.00 -6.78
N PRO A 72 29.75 13.64 -7.91
CA PRO A 72 30.65 14.55 -8.59
C PRO A 72 29.89 15.77 -9.12
N GLN A 73 30.53 16.93 -9.13
CA GLN A 73 29.97 18.10 -9.82
C GLN A 73 30.19 17.94 -11.32
N GLU A 74 29.11 18.07 -12.10
CA GLU A 74 29.12 17.89 -13.55
C GLU A 74 28.60 19.14 -14.26
N VAL A 75 29.11 19.37 -15.48
CA VAL A 75 28.57 20.40 -16.38
C VAL A 75 27.61 19.71 -17.34
N VAL A 76 26.31 19.80 -17.04
CA VAL A 76 25.25 19.08 -17.78
C VAL A 76 24.62 19.97 -18.83
N THR A 77 24.29 21.19 -18.44
CA THR A 77 23.56 22.17 -19.26
C THR A 77 24.47 23.28 -19.78
N GLY A 78 25.62 23.51 -19.13
CA GLY A 78 26.49 24.66 -19.38
C GLY A 78 26.04 25.93 -18.66
N ASP A 79 24.90 25.88 -17.99
CA ASP A 79 24.37 26.94 -17.14
C ASP A 79 24.76 26.67 -15.69
N LYS A 80 25.61 27.53 -15.12
CA LYS A 80 26.21 27.31 -13.79
C LYS A 80 25.17 27.17 -12.67
N GLU A 81 24.08 27.91 -12.72
CA GLU A 81 23.07 27.86 -11.65
C GLU A 81 22.20 26.61 -11.79
N ILE A 82 21.88 26.21 -13.02
CA ILE A 82 21.13 24.98 -13.29
C ILE A 82 21.97 23.75 -12.97
N ASP A 83 23.25 23.74 -13.35
CA ASP A 83 24.19 22.65 -13.05
C ASP A 83 24.44 22.56 -11.54
N ALA A 84 24.55 23.69 -10.83
CA ALA A 84 24.61 23.71 -9.37
C ALA A 84 23.33 23.13 -8.75
N LEU A 85 22.15 23.54 -9.23
CA LEU A 85 20.88 23.04 -8.70
C LEU A 85 20.69 21.54 -8.99
N LEU A 86 21.09 21.05 -10.16
CA LEU A 86 21.13 19.63 -10.49
C LEU A 86 22.00 18.84 -9.51
N TRP A 87 23.20 19.35 -9.21
CA TRP A 87 24.08 18.75 -8.23
C TRP A 87 23.48 18.77 -6.81
N LEU A 88 22.90 19.88 -6.38
CA LEU A 88 22.21 19.97 -5.08
C LEU A 88 21.06 18.97 -4.98
N ARG A 89 20.30 18.75 -6.05
CA ARG A 89 19.27 17.72 -6.12
C ARG A 89 19.85 16.31 -5.98
N GLN A 90 21.01 16.02 -6.58
CA GLN A 90 21.71 14.74 -6.38
C GLN A 90 22.16 14.57 -4.92
N VAL A 91 22.71 15.62 -4.30
CA VAL A 91 23.13 15.60 -2.89
C VAL A 91 21.94 15.36 -1.97
N ILE A 92 20.83 16.08 -2.16
CA ILE A 92 19.58 15.85 -1.41
C ILE A 92 19.06 14.44 -1.65
N GLY A 93 19.16 13.96 -2.89
CA GLY A 93 18.79 12.60 -3.28
C GLY A 93 19.55 11.50 -2.54
N THR A 94 20.68 11.78 -1.88
CA THR A 94 21.37 10.80 -1.01
C THR A 94 20.58 10.47 0.26
N GLY A 95 19.68 11.36 0.69
CA GLY A 95 18.86 11.20 1.88
C GLY A 95 19.62 11.40 3.21
N ASP A 96 20.88 11.84 3.19
CA ASP A 96 21.66 12.12 4.39
C ASP A 96 21.23 13.47 5.02
N PRO A 97 20.81 13.51 6.31
CA PRO A 97 20.28 14.73 6.92
C PRO A 97 21.28 15.90 6.97
N VAL A 98 22.56 15.62 7.21
CA VAL A 98 23.60 16.65 7.29
C VAL A 98 23.82 17.28 5.92
N ARG A 99 23.89 16.46 4.87
CA ARG A 99 24.05 16.92 3.49
C ARG A 99 22.83 17.61 2.94
N ILE A 100 21.63 17.16 3.31
CA ILE A 100 20.40 17.87 2.96
C ILE A 100 20.44 19.29 3.53
N ALA A 101 20.82 19.46 4.81
CA ALA A 101 20.95 20.78 5.41
C ALA A 101 22.00 21.64 4.69
N GLN A 102 23.18 21.08 4.41
CA GLN A 102 24.24 21.77 3.65
C GLN A 102 23.80 22.14 2.23
N ALA A 103 23.06 21.27 1.54
CA ALA A 103 22.57 21.52 0.20
C ALA A 103 21.52 22.63 0.18
N LYS A 104 20.63 22.67 1.19
CA LYS A 104 19.67 23.76 1.36
C LYS A 104 20.35 25.09 1.61
N GLU A 105 21.35 25.14 2.50
CA GLU A 105 22.14 26.36 2.74
C GLU A 105 22.88 26.80 1.47
N ALA A 106 23.45 25.87 0.71
CA ALA A 106 24.10 26.19 -0.56
C ALA A 106 23.11 26.71 -1.61
N ALA A 107 21.87 26.22 -1.63
CA ALA A 107 20.82 26.68 -2.53
C ALA A 107 20.44 28.16 -2.30
N GLU A 108 20.54 28.66 -1.05
CA GLU A 108 20.28 30.08 -0.73
C GLU A 108 21.26 31.05 -1.42
N ARG A 109 22.40 30.54 -1.91
CA ARG A 109 23.38 31.33 -2.66
C ARG A 109 22.99 31.51 -4.13
N ILE A 110 21.99 30.77 -4.61
CA ILE A 110 21.44 30.95 -5.96
C ILE A 110 20.46 32.12 -5.90
N THR A 111 20.83 33.24 -6.52
CA THR A 111 20.05 34.48 -6.46
C THR A 111 18.87 34.49 -7.42
N THR A 112 18.90 33.63 -8.45
CA THR A 112 17.83 33.56 -9.45
C THR A 112 16.55 32.96 -8.86
N PRO A 113 15.38 33.56 -9.12
CA PRO A 113 14.11 33.04 -8.62
C PRO A 113 13.82 31.60 -9.10
N PRO A 114 13.21 30.75 -8.26
CA PRO A 114 12.88 29.35 -8.59
C PRO A 114 12.19 29.17 -9.95
N GLY A 115 11.14 29.94 -10.24
CA GLY A 115 10.39 29.81 -11.50
C GLY A 115 11.21 30.14 -12.75
N GLU A 116 12.22 30.99 -12.64
CA GLU A 116 13.13 31.29 -13.75
C GLU A 116 14.12 30.14 -13.99
N LEU A 117 14.61 29.50 -12.92
CA LEU A 117 15.44 28.30 -13.01
C LEU A 117 14.66 27.14 -13.67
N GLU A 118 13.41 26.93 -13.27
CA GLU A 118 12.54 25.91 -13.90
C GLU A 118 12.34 26.19 -15.38
N GLN A 119 12.10 27.45 -15.78
CA GLN A 119 11.93 27.80 -17.18
C GLN A 119 13.22 27.58 -17.99
N ARG A 120 14.38 27.99 -17.46
CA ARG A 120 15.69 27.80 -18.11
C ARG A 120 15.98 26.31 -18.31
N TYR A 121 15.78 25.50 -17.28
CA TYR A 121 15.95 24.04 -17.36
C TYR A 121 14.96 23.40 -18.34
N GLY A 122 13.68 23.81 -18.31
CA GLY A 122 12.66 23.31 -19.24
C GLY A 122 12.99 23.60 -20.71
N LYS A 123 13.50 24.81 -21.02
CA LYS A 123 13.98 25.16 -22.37
C LYS A 123 15.13 24.25 -22.81
N TRP A 124 16.08 23.98 -21.91
CA TRP A 124 17.18 23.06 -22.20
C TRP A 124 16.67 21.62 -22.44
N LEU A 125 15.72 21.13 -21.64
CA LEU A 125 15.10 19.80 -21.84
C LEU A 125 14.42 19.68 -23.20
N VAL A 126 13.66 20.70 -23.62
CA VAL A 126 13.03 20.73 -24.95
C VAL A 126 14.07 20.71 -26.05
N ALA A 127 15.14 21.50 -25.94
CA ALA A 127 16.21 21.53 -26.93
C ALA A 127 16.95 20.19 -27.03
N LYS A 128 17.19 19.53 -25.89
CA LYS A 128 17.89 18.24 -25.82
C LYS A 128 17.03 17.08 -26.36
N ALA A 129 15.74 17.04 -26.01
CA ALA A 129 14.85 15.95 -26.38
C ALA A 129 14.21 16.12 -27.77
N GLY A 130 14.21 17.34 -28.31
CA GLY A 130 13.63 17.64 -29.63
C GLY A 130 12.10 17.71 -29.67
N HIS A 131 11.41 17.68 -28.52
CA HIS A 131 9.96 17.80 -28.43
C HIS A 131 9.51 18.67 -27.24
N MET A 132 8.43 19.43 -27.41
CA MET A 132 7.96 20.41 -26.41
C MET A 132 7.53 19.77 -25.09
N LEU A 133 6.99 18.54 -25.12
CA LEU A 133 6.56 17.84 -23.90
C LEU A 133 7.71 17.54 -22.92
N ALA A 134 8.97 17.53 -23.38
CA ALA A 134 10.12 17.32 -22.50
C ALA A 134 10.28 18.43 -21.44
N GLY A 135 9.79 19.64 -21.75
CA GLY A 135 9.80 20.76 -20.81
C GLY A 135 8.97 20.50 -19.55
N LEU A 136 8.01 19.57 -19.58
CA LEU A 136 7.24 19.17 -18.39
C LEU A 136 8.14 18.55 -17.31
N GLY A 137 9.30 18.00 -17.68
CA GLY A 137 10.29 17.46 -16.74
C GLY A 137 10.97 18.52 -15.86
N SER A 138 10.76 19.82 -16.11
CA SER A 138 11.26 20.89 -15.24
C SER A 138 10.28 21.31 -14.14
N ILE A 139 9.05 20.79 -14.14
CA ILE A 139 8.04 21.13 -13.12
C ILE A 139 8.53 20.66 -11.75
N GLY A 140 8.62 21.57 -10.78
CA GLY A 140 9.13 21.26 -9.44
C GLY A 140 10.65 21.03 -9.39
N PHE A 141 11.38 21.43 -10.44
CA PHE A 141 12.84 21.36 -10.49
C PHE A 141 13.50 22.22 -9.39
N ALA A 142 12.90 23.34 -9.00
CA ALA A 142 13.40 24.17 -7.92
C ALA A 142 12.82 23.82 -6.54
N ASN A 143 11.87 22.88 -6.46
CA ASN A 143 11.30 22.43 -5.19
C ASN A 143 12.24 21.46 -4.45
N LEU A 144 13.24 22.01 -3.77
CA LEU A 144 14.21 21.25 -2.97
C LEU A 144 13.62 20.72 -1.66
N ASP A 145 12.66 21.43 -1.05
CA ASP A 145 12.01 21.01 0.20
C ASP A 145 11.21 19.72 0.00
N GLY A 146 10.34 19.68 -1.01
CA GLY A 146 9.59 18.47 -1.34
C GLY A 146 10.50 17.32 -1.81
N LEU A 147 11.64 17.62 -2.44
CA LEU A 147 12.65 16.60 -2.75
C LEU A 147 13.30 16.04 -1.48
N ALA A 148 13.64 16.91 -0.52
CA ALA A 148 14.23 16.51 0.75
C ALA A 148 13.27 15.65 1.58
N GLU A 149 11.99 16.03 1.68
CA GLU A 149 10.96 15.24 2.37
C GLU A 149 10.85 13.82 1.79
N ARG A 150 10.78 13.72 0.45
CA ARG A 150 10.76 12.42 -0.24
C ARG A 150 12.03 11.61 0.00
N ALA A 151 13.20 12.24 -0.08
CA ALA A 151 14.47 11.56 0.14
C ALA A 151 14.62 11.03 1.58
N ILE A 152 14.22 11.81 2.58
CA ILE A 152 14.21 11.41 4.00
C ILE A 152 13.23 10.25 4.21
N THR A 153 12.03 10.35 3.65
CA THR A 153 11.01 9.30 3.74
C THR A 153 11.50 8.01 3.11
N ARG A 154 12.07 8.10 1.89
CA ARG A 154 12.65 6.94 1.21
C ARG A 154 13.74 6.28 2.05
N ARG A 155 14.67 7.07 2.63
CA ARG A 155 15.72 6.55 3.52
C ARG A 155 15.19 5.88 4.78
N ALA A 156 14.14 6.42 5.39
CA ALA A 156 13.49 5.81 6.55
C ALA A 156 12.86 4.47 6.16
N ASN A 157 12.19 4.40 5.01
CA ASN A 157 11.61 3.18 4.48
C ASN A 157 12.68 2.13 4.12
N GLU A 158 13.78 2.56 3.47
CA GLU A 158 14.94 1.69 3.18
C GLU A 158 15.52 1.09 4.47
N ALA A 159 15.71 1.91 5.52
CA ALA A 159 16.21 1.45 6.80
C ALA A 159 15.25 0.46 7.47
N GLU A 160 13.94 0.72 7.42
CA GLU A 160 12.92 -0.18 7.94
C GLU A 160 12.89 -1.50 7.15
N ALA A 161 12.95 -1.45 5.82
CA ALA A 161 12.96 -2.61 4.95
C ALA A 161 14.15 -3.53 5.24
N ILE A 162 15.35 -2.95 5.32
CA ILE A 162 16.57 -3.67 5.72
C ILE A 162 16.40 -4.25 7.13
N GLY A 163 15.90 -3.47 8.09
CA GLY A 163 15.69 -3.93 9.47
C GLY A 163 14.70 -5.09 9.60
N ARG A 164 13.69 -5.17 8.72
CA ARG A 164 12.69 -6.26 8.72
C ARG A 164 13.18 -7.49 7.96
N PHE A 165 13.71 -7.29 6.76
CA PHE A 165 13.96 -8.36 5.81
C PHE A 165 15.45 -8.74 5.68
N GLY A 166 16.37 -7.78 5.84
CA GLY A 166 17.79 -7.97 5.57
C GLY A 166 18.03 -8.46 4.14
N ASP A 167 18.86 -9.50 3.99
CA ASP A 167 19.14 -10.12 2.69
C ASP A 167 17.91 -10.71 2.00
N ALA A 168 16.86 -11.06 2.75
CA ALA A 168 15.62 -11.64 2.23
C ALA A 168 14.61 -10.58 1.73
N LEU A 169 15.05 -9.33 1.51
CA LEU A 169 14.18 -8.23 1.07
C LEU A 169 13.38 -8.56 -0.20
N TRP A 170 14.02 -9.27 -1.13
CA TRP A 170 13.45 -9.61 -2.43
C TRP A 170 12.92 -11.04 -2.52
N ASP A 171 13.06 -11.82 -1.45
CA ASP A 171 12.49 -13.16 -1.39
C ASP A 171 10.98 -13.08 -1.20
N ASP A 172 10.25 -14.03 -1.79
CA ASP A 172 8.82 -14.16 -1.58
C ASP A 172 8.50 -14.33 -0.09
N THR A 173 7.62 -13.49 0.42
CA THR A 173 7.04 -13.67 1.75
C THR A 173 6.12 -14.90 1.77
N GLN A 174 5.76 -15.38 2.97
CA GLN A 174 4.80 -16.49 3.09
C GLN A 174 3.44 -16.15 2.46
N ALA A 175 3.02 -14.89 2.51
CA ALA A 175 1.78 -14.43 1.88
C ALA A 175 1.85 -14.45 0.35
N GLU A 176 2.98 -14.02 -0.23
CA GLU A 176 3.22 -14.08 -1.68
C GLU A 176 3.28 -15.52 -2.18
N ALA A 177 4.06 -16.37 -1.51
CA ALA A 177 4.16 -17.79 -1.83
C ALA A 177 2.80 -18.50 -1.71
N PHE A 178 1.97 -18.11 -0.73
CA PHE A 178 0.58 -18.57 -0.62
C PHE A 178 -0.25 -18.17 -1.85
N CYS A 179 -0.18 -16.92 -2.29
CA CYS A 179 -0.92 -16.46 -3.47
C CYS A 179 -0.49 -17.20 -4.74
N GLN A 180 0.82 -17.37 -4.94
CA GLN A 180 1.37 -18.14 -6.05
C GLN A 180 0.89 -19.60 -6.06
N GLU A 181 0.86 -20.26 -4.90
CA GLU A 181 0.41 -21.65 -4.79
C GLU A 181 -1.09 -21.77 -5.06
N VAL A 182 -1.93 -20.92 -4.45
CA VAL A 182 -3.40 -20.99 -4.59
C VAL A 182 -3.85 -20.71 -6.02
N LEU A 183 -3.17 -19.80 -6.70
CA LEU A 183 -3.51 -19.39 -8.07
C LEU A 183 -2.71 -20.16 -9.13
N ARG A 184 -1.90 -21.15 -8.72
CA ARG A 184 -1.08 -21.94 -9.65
C ARG A 184 -1.94 -22.56 -10.75
N GLY A 185 -1.52 -22.31 -11.99
CA GLY A 185 -2.15 -22.88 -13.19
C GLY A 185 -3.38 -22.11 -13.67
N LEU A 186 -3.74 -20.98 -13.06
CA LEU A 186 -4.65 -20.04 -13.69
C LEU A 186 -3.95 -19.31 -14.83
N GLU A 187 -4.63 -19.21 -15.97
CA GLU A 187 -4.16 -18.43 -17.11
C GLU A 187 -4.61 -16.97 -16.95
N GLN A 188 -3.75 -16.06 -17.39
CA GLN A 188 -4.07 -14.64 -17.41
C GLN A 188 -5.10 -14.34 -18.50
N ASP A 189 -6.05 -13.48 -18.17
CA ASP A 189 -6.92 -12.83 -19.15
C ASP A 189 -6.41 -11.40 -19.38
N SER A 190 -5.75 -11.20 -20.52
CA SER A 190 -5.11 -9.94 -20.89
C SER A 190 -3.98 -9.54 -19.94
N TRP A 191 -4.27 -8.74 -18.91
CA TRP A 191 -3.30 -8.20 -17.95
C TRP A 191 -3.59 -8.61 -16.50
N GLN A 192 -4.62 -9.43 -16.26
CA GLN A 192 -5.07 -9.79 -14.93
C GLN A 192 -5.48 -11.27 -14.85
N LEU A 193 -5.51 -11.83 -13.64
CA LEU A 193 -6.11 -13.15 -13.43
C LEU A 193 -7.65 -13.02 -13.38
N PRO A 194 -8.41 -14.01 -13.90
CA PRO A 194 -9.88 -13.94 -13.91
C PRO A 194 -10.47 -13.81 -12.49
N PRO A 195 -11.13 -12.69 -12.14
CA PRO A 195 -11.53 -12.40 -10.76
C PRO A 195 -12.44 -13.46 -10.11
N GLU A 196 -13.35 -14.05 -10.89
CA GLU A 196 -14.26 -15.09 -10.38
C GLU A 196 -13.51 -16.37 -9.99
N GLN A 197 -12.55 -16.80 -10.82
CA GLN A 197 -11.73 -17.98 -10.53
C GLN A 197 -10.77 -17.72 -9.37
N VAL A 198 -10.18 -16.52 -9.29
CA VAL A 198 -9.38 -16.07 -8.15
C VAL A 198 -10.19 -16.17 -6.85
N ALA A 199 -11.42 -15.64 -6.86
CA ALA A 199 -12.30 -15.69 -5.70
C ALA A 199 -12.65 -17.13 -5.31
N GLU A 200 -12.95 -18.02 -6.26
CA GLU A 200 -13.22 -19.43 -6.00
C GLU A 200 -12.02 -20.11 -5.30
N ARG A 201 -10.81 -19.91 -5.83
CA ARG A 201 -9.57 -20.52 -5.32
C ARG A 201 -9.26 -20.06 -3.90
N PHE A 202 -9.36 -18.75 -3.62
CA PHE A 202 -9.13 -18.25 -2.26
C PHE A 202 -10.22 -18.67 -1.28
N LYS A 203 -11.50 -18.67 -1.69
CA LYS A 203 -12.61 -19.14 -0.86
C LYS A 203 -12.51 -20.64 -0.54
N ALA A 204 -11.78 -21.42 -1.35
CA ALA A 204 -11.49 -22.84 -1.09
C ALA A 204 -10.44 -23.07 0.02
N VAL A 205 -9.80 -22.02 0.54
CA VAL A 205 -8.84 -22.07 1.66
C VAL A 205 -9.40 -21.29 2.87
N PRO A 206 -10.46 -21.81 3.53
CA PRO A 206 -11.20 -21.06 4.54
C PRO A 206 -10.37 -20.65 5.77
N GLU A 207 -9.31 -21.37 6.09
CA GLU A 207 -8.42 -21.07 7.21
C GLU A 207 -7.65 -19.75 7.07
N LEU A 208 -7.49 -19.25 5.84
CA LEU A 208 -6.80 -17.99 5.51
C LEU A 208 -7.77 -16.95 4.92
N MET A 209 -9.08 -17.16 5.07
CA MET A 209 -10.07 -16.15 4.72
C MET A 209 -10.18 -15.08 5.82
N PRO A 210 -10.25 -13.78 5.47
CA PRO A 210 -10.63 -12.77 6.46
C PRO A 210 -12.07 -13.01 6.91
N HIS A 211 -12.32 -12.91 8.21
CA HIS A 211 -13.67 -13.09 8.77
C HIS A 211 -14.42 -11.78 8.96
N THR A 212 -13.68 -10.66 8.97
CA THR A 212 -14.18 -9.36 9.39
C THR A 212 -13.62 -8.27 8.49
N LEU A 213 -14.28 -7.11 8.45
CA LEU A 213 -13.73 -5.96 7.73
C LEU A 213 -12.38 -5.54 8.32
N SER A 214 -12.19 -5.70 9.63
CA SER A 214 -10.90 -5.44 10.26
C SER A 214 -9.80 -6.37 9.77
N ASP A 215 -10.11 -7.63 9.45
CA ASP A 215 -9.13 -8.56 8.84
C ASP A 215 -8.80 -8.15 7.40
N CYS A 216 -9.81 -7.74 6.61
CA CYS A 216 -9.57 -7.23 5.27
C CYS A 216 -8.64 -6.01 5.29
N LEU A 217 -8.92 -5.03 6.15
CA LEU A 217 -8.08 -3.83 6.29
C LEU A 217 -6.68 -4.16 6.79
N HIS A 218 -6.53 -5.15 7.68
CA HIS A 218 -5.23 -5.64 8.14
C HIS A 218 -4.39 -6.20 6.97
N GLU A 219 -5.01 -6.98 6.08
CA GLU A 219 -4.32 -7.54 4.91
C GLU A 219 -4.02 -6.47 3.83
N LEU A 220 -4.95 -5.54 3.57
CA LEU A 220 -4.70 -4.44 2.63
C LEU A 220 -3.55 -3.54 3.09
N GLU A 221 -3.47 -3.26 4.40
CA GLU A 221 -2.34 -2.54 4.99
C GLU A 221 -1.03 -3.31 4.82
N TYR A 222 -1.05 -4.64 5.01
CA TYR A 222 0.11 -5.48 4.77
C TYR A 222 0.66 -5.35 3.33
N TRP A 223 -0.22 -5.40 2.32
CA TRP A 223 0.19 -5.25 0.92
C TRP A 223 0.74 -3.86 0.61
N ASN A 224 0.10 -2.81 1.13
CA ASN A 224 0.57 -1.43 0.99
C ASN A 224 1.94 -1.23 1.61
N GLU A 225 2.15 -1.74 2.82
CA GLU A 225 3.41 -1.61 3.54
C GLU A 225 4.53 -2.43 2.89
N LEU A 226 4.25 -3.65 2.42
CA LEU A 226 5.22 -4.45 1.67
C LEU A 226 5.67 -3.72 0.40
N TYR A 227 4.71 -3.18 -0.37
CA TYR A 227 5.00 -2.38 -1.55
C TYR A 227 5.81 -1.13 -1.21
N ARG A 228 5.38 -0.34 -0.22
CA ARG A 228 6.06 0.89 0.24
C ARG A 228 7.53 0.63 0.56
N LEU A 229 7.80 -0.45 1.30
CA LEU A 229 9.15 -0.81 1.72
C LEU A 229 10.03 -1.25 0.55
N ARG A 230 9.56 -2.21 -0.28
CA ARG A 230 10.35 -2.70 -1.43
C ARG A 230 10.52 -1.65 -2.51
N HIS A 231 9.47 -0.89 -2.84
CA HIS A 231 9.53 0.20 -3.81
C HIS A 231 10.54 1.29 -3.40
N SER A 232 10.68 1.56 -2.09
CA SER A 232 11.70 2.50 -1.61
C SER A 232 13.13 2.02 -1.81
N CYS A 233 13.35 0.70 -1.84
CA CYS A 233 14.66 0.08 -2.04
C CYS A 233 14.97 -0.18 -3.52
N ASP A 234 13.99 -0.04 -4.40
CA ASP A 234 14.16 -0.27 -5.82
C ASP A 234 14.83 0.92 -6.51
N THR A 235 16.13 0.76 -6.75
CA THR A 235 16.94 1.76 -7.44
C THR A 235 16.66 1.87 -8.94
N GLN A 236 16.02 0.86 -9.54
CA GLN A 236 15.72 0.82 -10.98
C GLN A 236 14.34 1.41 -11.29
N GLY A 237 13.42 1.40 -10.33
CA GLY A 237 12.06 1.93 -10.48
C GLY A 237 11.11 1.03 -11.26
N TYR A 238 11.37 -0.28 -11.26
CA TYR A 238 10.57 -1.32 -11.94
C TYR A 238 9.89 -2.31 -10.97
N TYR A 239 10.01 -2.10 -9.66
CA TYR A 239 9.38 -2.99 -8.68
C TYR A 239 7.86 -2.85 -8.74
N GLU A 240 7.22 -3.96 -9.07
CA GLU A 240 5.79 -4.18 -8.99
C GLU A 240 5.53 -5.47 -8.20
N ASN A 241 4.37 -5.54 -7.55
CA ASN A 241 3.94 -6.78 -6.90
C ASN A 241 3.66 -7.86 -7.94
N SER A 242 3.78 -9.13 -7.55
CA SER A 242 3.38 -10.24 -8.41
C SER A 242 1.90 -10.14 -8.79
N ILE A 243 1.54 -10.70 -9.95
CA ILE A 243 0.15 -10.71 -10.42
C ILE A 243 -0.76 -11.46 -9.42
N GLU A 244 -0.24 -12.47 -8.73
CA GLU A 244 -0.98 -13.22 -7.72
C GLU A 244 -1.22 -12.42 -6.44
N ALA A 245 -0.21 -11.66 -5.98
CA ALA A 245 -0.38 -10.75 -4.84
C ALA A 245 -1.37 -9.62 -5.18
N HIS A 246 -1.27 -9.07 -6.40
CA HIS A 246 -2.22 -8.07 -6.88
C HIS A 246 -3.66 -8.61 -6.96
N ALA A 247 -3.84 -9.84 -7.46
CA ALA A 247 -5.13 -10.51 -7.51
C ALA A 247 -5.71 -10.74 -6.10
N ARG A 248 -4.87 -11.06 -5.11
CA ARG A 248 -5.28 -11.22 -3.72
C ARG A 248 -5.72 -9.88 -3.10
N ASP A 249 -4.96 -8.81 -3.32
CA ASP A 249 -5.31 -7.47 -2.84
C ASP A 249 -6.69 -7.02 -3.34
N TRP A 250 -6.97 -7.18 -4.64
CA TRP A 250 -8.29 -6.90 -5.21
C TRP A 250 -9.40 -7.80 -4.68
N PHE A 251 -9.12 -9.09 -4.52
CA PHE A 251 -10.07 -10.01 -3.91
C PHE A 251 -10.47 -9.56 -2.50
N VAL A 252 -9.50 -9.18 -1.66
CA VAL A 252 -9.74 -8.72 -0.29
C VAL A 252 -10.48 -7.38 -0.26
N PHE A 253 -10.15 -6.47 -1.19
CA PHE A 253 -10.91 -5.22 -1.37
C PHE A 253 -12.38 -5.51 -1.70
N GLY A 254 -12.65 -6.44 -2.61
CA GLY A 254 -14.02 -6.88 -2.91
C GLY A 254 -14.77 -7.48 -1.71
N LEU A 255 -14.06 -8.15 -0.79
CA LEU A 255 -14.68 -8.67 0.45
C LEU A 255 -15.21 -7.58 1.38
N LEU A 256 -14.75 -6.31 1.24
CA LEU A 256 -15.33 -5.19 1.98
C LEU A 256 -16.81 -4.94 1.58
N ALA A 257 -17.22 -5.35 0.38
CA ALA A 257 -18.61 -5.29 -0.06
C ALA A 257 -19.42 -6.52 0.40
N GLU A 258 -18.77 -7.68 0.60
CA GLU A 258 -19.44 -8.94 0.97
C GLU A 258 -19.62 -9.12 2.48
N LEU A 259 -18.61 -8.73 3.28
CA LEU A 259 -18.61 -8.96 4.73
C LEU A 259 -19.38 -7.86 5.45
N ARG A 260 -20.42 -8.23 6.21
CA ARG A 260 -21.19 -7.25 6.99
C ARG A 260 -20.37 -6.71 8.18
N PRO A 261 -20.29 -5.38 8.38
CA PRO A 261 -19.63 -4.80 9.54
C PRO A 261 -20.15 -5.40 10.85
N ARG A 262 -19.26 -5.65 11.81
CA ARG A 262 -19.65 -6.15 13.14
C ARG A 262 -20.16 -5.04 14.04
N ASN A 263 -19.63 -3.84 13.83
CA ASN A 263 -19.94 -2.65 14.61
C ASN A 263 -19.69 -1.39 13.76
N ARG A 264 -20.04 -0.23 14.34
CA ARG A 264 -19.88 1.08 13.66
C ARG A 264 -18.42 1.49 13.50
N GLU A 265 -17.52 0.97 14.33
CA GLU A 265 -16.09 1.30 14.25
C GLU A 265 -15.45 0.66 13.03
N GLU A 266 -15.74 -0.62 12.75
CA GLU A 266 -15.33 -1.28 11.52
C GLU A 266 -15.88 -0.58 10.29
N ALA A 267 -17.17 -0.24 10.30
CA ALA A 267 -17.78 0.44 9.17
C ALA A 267 -17.10 1.80 8.90
N ARG A 268 -16.80 2.55 9.98
CA ARG A 268 -16.07 3.82 9.88
C ARG A 268 -14.64 3.63 9.41
N ALA A 269 -13.95 2.58 9.86
CA ALA A 269 -12.58 2.29 9.42
C ALA A 269 -12.53 1.96 7.92
N ALA A 270 -13.44 1.11 7.44
CA ALA A 270 -13.55 0.78 6.03
C ALA A 270 -13.91 2.00 5.17
N LEU A 271 -14.80 2.89 5.66
CA LEU A 271 -15.11 4.14 4.96
C LEU A 271 -13.89 5.06 4.83
N ARG A 272 -13.11 5.21 5.91
CA ARG A 272 -11.88 6.03 5.88
C ARG A 272 -10.85 5.44 4.93
N TYR A 273 -10.71 4.12 4.91
CA TYR A 273 -9.85 3.44 3.96
C TYR A 273 -10.29 3.76 2.52
N LEU A 274 -11.57 3.60 2.20
CA LEU A 274 -12.08 3.87 0.84
C LEU A 274 -11.78 5.31 0.40
N MET A 275 -12.01 6.28 1.28
CA MET A 275 -11.71 7.71 1.03
C MET A 275 -10.22 8.01 0.77
N GLY A 276 -9.30 7.16 1.26
CA GLY A 276 -7.86 7.34 1.10
C GLY A 276 -7.19 6.38 0.12
N SER A 277 -7.91 5.37 -0.38
CA SER A 277 -7.34 4.28 -1.19
C SER A 277 -7.14 4.61 -2.67
N GLU A 278 -7.60 5.78 -3.14
CA GLU A 278 -7.62 6.17 -4.57
C GLU A 278 -8.30 5.12 -5.48
N ARG A 279 -9.21 4.30 -4.92
CA ARG A 279 -10.00 3.25 -5.61
C ARG A 279 -11.49 3.60 -5.66
N ASP A 280 -11.83 4.88 -5.64
CA ASP A 280 -13.20 5.37 -5.61
C ASP A 280 -13.95 5.17 -6.93
N ASP A 281 -13.23 4.97 -8.03
CA ASP A 281 -13.76 4.63 -9.35
C ASP A 281 -13.93 3.11 -9.59
N ALA A 282 -13.48 2.28 -8.66
CA ALA A 282 -13.60 0.83 -8.77
C ALA A 282 -15.08 0.39 -8.72
N PRO A 283 -15.50 -0.61 -9.52
CA PRO A 283 -16.88 -1.14 -9.48
C PRO A 283 -17.31 -1.65 -8.09
N GLU A 284 -16.35 -2.07 -7.27
CA GLU A 284 -16.54 -2.49 -5.88
C GLU A 284 -16.92 -1.31 -4.97
N ALA A 285 -16.45 -0.09 -5.24
CA ALA A 285 -16.54 1.04 -4.32
C ALA A 285 -17.99 1.38 -3.94
N GLU A 286 -18.90 1.41 -4.92
CA GLU A 286 -20.33 1.64 -4.67
C GLU A 286 -20.94 0.52 -3.80
N ARG A 287 -20.63 -0.74 -4.10
CA ARG A 287 -21.10 -1.89 -3.32
C ARG A 287 -20.56 -1.90 -1.89
N ILE A 288 -19.32 -1.43 -1.70
CA ILE A 288 -18.73 -1.23 -0.38
C ILE A 288 -19.53 -0.17 0.37
N LEU A 289 -19.76 1.00 -0.23
CA LEU A 289 -20.53 2.08 0.41
C LEU A 289 -21.92 1.62 0.85
N ASP A 290 -22.65 0.92 -0.02
CA ASP A 290 -23.97 0.36 0.30
C ASP A 290 -23.89 -0.61 1.49
N ASN A 291 -22.90 -1.51 1.50
CA ASN A 291 -22.70 -2.44 2.61
C ASN A 291 -22.39 -1.73 3.94
N LEU A 292 -21.66 -0.60 3.91
CA LEU A 292 -21.27 0.15 5.10
C LEU A 292 -22.42 0.97 5.70
N ILE A 293 -23.36 1.44 4.87
CA ILE A 293 -24.50 2.26 5.30
C ILE A 293 -25.61 1.41 5.91
N GLY A 294 -25.73 0.14 5.50
CA GLY A 294 -26.63 -0.83 6.11
C GLY A 294 -27.80 -1.18 5.21
#